data_AF-A0A1I4M4I2-F1
#
_entry.id   AF-A0A1I4M4I2-F1
#
_cell.length_a   1.000
_cell.length_b   1.000
_cell.length_c   1.000
_cell.angle_alpha   90.00
_cell.angle_beta   90.00
_cell.angle_gamma   90.00
#
_symmetry.space_group_name_H-M   'P 1'
#
loop_
_entity.id
_entity.type
_entity.pdbx_description
1 polymer ?
#
loop_
_entity_poly.entity_id
_entity_poly.type
_entity_poly.pdbx_seq_one_letter_code
_entity_poly.pdbx_strand_id
1 'polypeptide(L)'
;MEDLLRQLAGSARREGGVASQTLDNGMELLVYPLPAGGAIVGLGGGRAGRPRAEELLRRRARDMARLGDWLPAQFVDGGCYLLRRLPPAALDGAAAPLSDEQLAAAEELLQ
;
A
#
# COMPACT_ATOMS: atom_id res chain seq x y z
N MET A 1 3.59 2.49 -11.68
CA MET A 1 2.48 2.13 -10.76
C MET A 1 1.89 3.37 -10.09
N GLU A 2 2.68 4.43 -10.02
CA GLU A 2 2.30 5.80 -9.66
C GLU A 2 0.96 6.32 -10.22
N ASP A 3 0.74 6.24 -11.53
CA ASP A 3 -0.48 6.78 -12.15
C ASP A 3 -1.74 6.05 -11.69
N LEU A 4 -1.64 4.72 -11.54
CA LEU A 4 -2.72 3.91 -10.97
C LEU A 4 -3.04 4.35 -9.54
N LEU A 5 -2.01 4.54 -8.72
CA LEU A 5 -2.20 4.99 -7.34
C LEU A 5 -2.89 6.36 -7.27
N ARG A 6 -2.52 7.29 -8.17
CA ARG A 6 -3.19 8.59 -8.28
C ARG A 6 -4.67 8.44 -8.66
N GLN A 7 -4.97 7.57 -9.62
CA GLN A 7 -6.35 7.29 -10.03
C GLN A 7 -7.18 6.70 -8.87
N LEU A 8 -6.66 5.69 -8.18
CA LEU A 8 -7.33 5.06 -7.04
C LEU A 8 -7.54 6.06 -5.90
N ALA A 9 -6.54 6.89 -5.58
CA ALA A 9 -6.70 7.93 -4.57
C ALA A 9 -7.78 8.96 -4.93
N GLY A 10 -7.86 9.34 -6.21
CA GLY A 10 -8.93 10.20 -6.71
C GLY A 10 -10.32 9.56 -6.58
N SER A 11 -10.46 8.29 -6.97
CA SER A 11 -11.73 7.56 -6.83
C SER A 11 -12.14 7.37 -5.37
N ALA A 12 -11.22 6.92 -4.52
CA ALA A 12 -11.44 6.74 -3.09
C ALA A 12 -11.93 8.03 -2.41
N ARG A 13 -11.30 9.18 -2.72
CA ARG A 13 -11.73 10.48 -2.19
C ARG A 13 -13.12 10.90 -2.68
N ARG A 14 -13.42 10.72 -3.98
CA ARG A 14 -14.71 11.11 -4.56
C ARG A 14 -15.87 10.26 -4.06
N GLU A 15 -15.64 8.97 -3.90
CA GLU A 15 -16.67 7.99 -3.56
C GLU A 15 -16.80 7.78 -2.05
N GLY A 16 -15.83 8.23 -1.25
CA GLY A 16 -15.81 8.05 0.19
C GLY A 16 -15.65 6.58 0.61
N GLY A 17 -15.09 5.75 -0.27
CA GLY A 17 -14.95 4.31 -0.11
C GLY A 17 -13.55 3.82 -0.49
N VAL A 18 -13.31 2.52 -0.31
CA VAL A 18 -12.04 1.89 -0.70
C VAL A 18 -12.02 1.72 -2.22
N ALA A 19 -10.98 2.25 -2.86
CA ALA A 19 -10.68 1.93 -4.25
C ALA A 19 -9.59 0.86 -4.30
N SER A 20 -9.76 -0.18 -5.11
CA SER A 20 -8.74 -1.20 -5.31
C SER A 20 -8.59 -1.63 -6.76
N GLN A 21 -7.42 -2.20 -7.08
CA GLN A 21 -7.14 -2.83 -8.35
C GLN A 21 -6.19 -4.02 -8.17
N THR A 22 -6.53 -5.13 -8.81
CA THR A 22 -5.64 -6.28 -8.97
C THR A 22 -4.57 -5.98 -10.02
N LEU A 23 -3.31 -6.25 -9.67
CA LEU A 23 -2.13 -6.10 -10.51
C LEU A 23 -1.84 -7.40 -11.27
N ASP A 24 -1.04 -7.32 -12.34
CA ASP A 24 -0.71 -8.47 -13.20
C ASP A 24 0.04 -9.60 -12.45
N ASN A 25 0.73 -9.26 -11.37
CA ASN A 25 1.41 -10.22 -10.48
C ASN A 25 0.48 -10.84 -9.42
N GLY A 26 -0.84 -10.61 -9.53
CA GLY A 26 -1.85 -11.14 -8.61
C GLY A 26 -1.89 -10.45 -7.24
N MET A 27 -1.13 -9.37 -7.04
CA MET A 27 -1.32 -8.49 -5.88
C MET A 27 -2.54 -7.60 -6.06
N GLU A 28 -3.02 -7.05 -4.96
CA GLU A 28 -4.02 -6.01 -4.93
C GLU A 28 -3.41 -4.74 -4.34
N LEU A 29 -3.61 -3.63 -5.06
CA LEU A 29 -3.34 -2.29 -4.59
C LEU A 29 -4.66 -1.67 -4.12
N LEU A 30 -4.70 -1.15 -2.90
CA LEU A 30 -5.88 -0.52 -2.31
C LEU A 30 -5.57 0.87 -1.77
N VAL A 31 -6.56 1.75 -1.82
CA VAL A 31 -6.51 3.09 -1.23
C VAL A 31 -7.77 3.32 -0.39
N TYR A 32 -7.56 3.52 0.91
CA TYR A 32 -8.59 3.85 1.88
C TYR A 32 -8.53 5.35 2.21
N PRO A 33 -9.59 6.14 1.97
CA PRO A 33 -9.60 7.57 2.26
C PRO A 33 -9.78 7.81 3.77
N LEU A 34 -9.04 8.76 4.34
CA LEU A 34 -9.17 9.14 5.76
C LEU A 34 -10.00 10.43 5.92
N PRO A 35 -10.78 10.59 7.00
CA PRO A 35 -11.63 11.76 7.22
C PRO A 35 -10.89 13.11 7.24
N ALA A 36 -9.60 13.11 7.63
CA ALA A 36 -8.76 14.30 7.67
C ALA A 36 -8.11 14.67 6.31
N GLY A 37 -8.56 14.05 5.21
CA GLY A 37 -8.07 14.32 3.86
C GLY A 37 -6.84 13.52 3.43
N GLY A 38 -6.30 12.66 4.31
CA GLY A 38 -5.21 11.72 3.97
C GLY A 38 -5.74 10.40 3.42
N ALA A 39 -4.87 9.42 3.26
CA ALA A 39 -5.25 8.06 2.86
C ALA A 39 -4.35 6.99 3.49
N ILE A 40 -4.78 5.74 3.43
CA ILE A 40 -3.93 4.56 3.65
C ILE A 40 -3.84 3.83 2.31
N VAL A 41 -2.61 3.58 1.86
CA VAL A 41 -2.33 2.71 0.72
C VAL A 41 -2.00 1.34 1.25
N GLY A 42 -2.57 0.30 0.65
CA GLY A 42 -2.22 -1.08 0.91
C GLY A 42 -1.72 -1.76 -0.35
N LEU A 43 -0.66 -2.55 -0.24
CA LEU A 43 -0.20 -3.45 -1.29
C LEU A 43 -0.09 -4.85 -0.71
N GLY A 44 -0.69 -5.84 -1.35
CA GLY A 44 -0.74 -7.18 -0.78
C GLY A 44 -1.56 -8.14 -1.59
N GLY A 45 -2.21 -9.08 -0.92
CA GLY A 45 -3.18 -9.95 -1.56
C GLY A 45 -3.55 -11.17 -0.73
N GLY A 46 -4.25 -12.09 -1.39
CA GLY A 46 -4.77 -13.31 -0.77
C GLY A 46 -3.70 -14.23 -0.19
N ARG A 47 -4.17 -15.22 0.57
CA ARG A 47 -3.39 -16.11 1.45
C ARG A 47 -2.30 -16.95 0.75
N ALA A 48 -2.36 -17.15 -0.57
CA ALA A 48 -1.46 -18.06 -1.28
C ALA A 48 -0.09 -17.43 -1.57
N GLY A 49 0.99 -18.11 -1.17
CA GLY A 49 2.36 -17.77 -1.57
C GLY A 49 2.98 -16.55 -0.88
N ARG A 50 2.35 -15.99 0.17
CA ARG A 50 2.85 -14.80 0.86
C ARG A 50 3.77 -15.13 2.05
N PRO A 51 4.76 -14.28 2.36
CA PRO A 51 5.61 -14.45 3.53
C PRO A 51 4.78 -14.43 4.83
N ARG A 52 5.23 -15.18 5.83
CA ARG A 52 4.66 -15.10 7.18
C ARG A 52 4.93 -13.72 7.78
N ALA A 53 4.05 -13.25 8.67
CA ALA A 53 4.21 -11.96 9.34
C ALA A 53 5.59 -11.78 10.02
N GLU A 54 6.11 -12.84 10.64
CA GLU A 54 7.45 -12.84 11.24
C GLU A 54 8.56 -12.54 10.22
N GLU A 55 8.48 -13.14 9.03
CA GLU A 55 9.47 -12.93 7.98
C GLU A 55 9.40 -11.50 7.43
N LEU A 56 8.19 -10.96 7.23
CA LEU A 56 8.00 -9.56 6.84
C LEU A 56 8.62 -8.60 7.84
N LEU A 57 8.40 -8.85 9.14
CA LEU A 57 8.95 -8.01 10.20
C LEU A 57 10.48 -8.07 10.24
N ARG A 58 11.07 -9.27 10.07
CA ARG A 58 12.54 -9.43 9.98
C ARG A 58 13.12 -8.70 8.77
N ARG A 59 12.52 -8.83 7.59
CA ARG A 59 12.97 -8.14 6.36
C ARG A 59 12.88 -6.63 6.52
N ARG A 60 11.75 -6.12 7.02
CA ARG A 60 11.55 -4.70 7.33
C ARG A 60 12.61 -4.15 8.28
N ALA A 61 12.96 -4.91 9.32
CA ALA A 61 13.93 -4.49 10.32
C ALA A 61 15.37 -4.38 9.78
N ARG A 62 15.70 -5.01 8.64
CA ARG A 62 17.05 -4.93 8.03
C ARG A 62 17.34 -3.58 7.41
N ASP A 63 16.31 -2.84 6.99
CA ASP A 63 16.46 -1.56 6.32
C ASP A 63 15.29 -0.64 6.70
N MET A 64 15.32 -0.16 7.95
CA MET A 64 14.26 0.69 8.49
C MET A 64 14.17 2.05 7.81
N ALA A 65 15.25 2.53 7.18
CA ALA A 65 15.23 3.81 6.46
C ALA A 65 14.37 3.72 5.20
N ARG A 66 14.45 2.60 4.46
CA ARG A 66 13.67 2.38 3.24
C ARG A 66 12.31 1.75 3.51
N LEU A 67 12.24 0.84 4.49
CA LEU A 67 11.10 -0.06 4.71
C LEU A 67 10.26 0.29 5.94
N GLY A 68 10.74 1.21 6.78
CA GLY A 68 10.12 1.53 8.07
C GLY A 68 8.70 2.08 7.97
N ASP A 69 8.40 2.80 6.88
CA ASP A 69 7.07 3.41 6.65
C ASP A 69 6.00 2.40 6.21
N TRP A 70 6.40 1.19 5.80
CA TRP A 70 5.50 0.12 5.44
C TRP A 70 5.17 -0.72 6.67
N LEU A 71 3.88 -0.83 6.99
CA LEU A 71 3.37 -1.56 8.15
C LEU A 71 2.71 -2.86 7.69
N PRO A 72 3.25 -4.04 8.05
CA PRO A 72 2.58 -5.31 7.78
C PRO A 72 1.25 -5.40 8.52
N ALA A 73 0.20 -5.80 7.82
CA ALA A 73 -1.13 -6.05 8.35
C ALA A 73 -1.68 -7.36 7.78
N GLN A 74 -2.41 -8.09 8.63
CA GLN A 74 -3.21 -9.22 8.21
C GLN A 74 -4.68 -8.84 8.31
N PHE A 75 -5.42 -9.03 7.23
CA PHE A 75 -6.85 -8.77 7.18
C PHE A 75 -7.63 -10.00 7.65
N VAL A 76 -8.91 -9.80 7.97
CA VAL A 76 -9.79 -10.85 8.55
C VAL A 76 -10.00 -12.05 7.62
N ASP A 77 -9.84 -11.85 6.32
CA ASP A 77 -9.87 -12.88 5.28
C ASP A 77 -8.57 -13.70 5.19
N GLY A 78 -7.58 -13.36 6.03
CA GLY A 78 -6.25 -13.96 6.04
C GLY A 78 -5.31 -13.40 4.98
N GLY A 79 -5.74 -12.39 4.21
CA GLY A 79 -4.88 -11.65 3.29
C GLY A 79 -3.79 -10.89 4.03
N CYS A 80 -2.64 -10.72 3.40
CA CYS A 80 -1.50 -10.00 3.97
C CYS A 80 -1.17 -8.79 3.10
N TYR A 81 -1.09 -7.63 3.75
CA TYR A 81 -0.86 -6.34 3.11
C TYR A 81 0.24 -5.57 3.84
N LEU A 82 0.98 -4.77 3.08
CA LEU A 82 1.80 -3.69 3.60
C LEU A 82 1.01 -2.39 3.46
N LEU A 83 0.85 -1.69 4.58
CA LEU A 83 0.10 -0.45 4.66
C LEU A 83 1.04 0.73 4.80
N ARG A 84 0.74 1.83 4.12
CA ARG A 84 1.43 3.10 4.28
C ARG A 84 0.44 4.25 4.37
N ARG A 85 0.65 5.11 5.35
CA ARG A 85 -0.18 6.31 5.54
C ARG A 85 0.33 7.43 4.64
N LEU A 86 -0.60 8.05 3.92
CA LEU A 86 -0.37 9.24 3.12
C LEU A 86 -0.93 10.47 3.85
N PRO A 87 -0.13 11.54 4.03
CA PRO A 87 -0.64 12.79 4.54
C PRO A 87 -1.55 13.46 3.50
N PRO A 88 -2.46 14.36 3.90
CA PRO A 88 -3.34 15.08 2.97
C PRO A 88 -2.57 15.78 1.84
N ALA A 89 -1.43 16.41 2.19
CA ALA A 89 -0.56 17.09 1.24
C ALA A 89 -0.03 16.19 0.11
N ALA A 90 0.12 14.87 0.35
CA ALA A 90 0.54 13.94 -0.69
C ALA A 90 -0.56 13.68 -1.75
N LEU A 91 -1.81 14.05 -1.44
CA LEU A 91 -2.97 13.81 -2.29
C LEU A 91 -3.48 15.08 -3.00
N ASP A 92 -2.96 16.25 -2.65
CA ASP A 92 -3.42 17.56 -3.15
C ASP A 92 -2.61 18.08 -4.35
N GLY A 93 -1.62 17.31 -4.82
CA GLY A 93 -0.72 17.69 -5.92
C GLY A 93 -0.89 16.86 -7.20
N ALA A 94 -0.23 17.31 -8.27
CA ALA A 94 -0.12 16.56 -9.52
C ALA A 94 0.88 15.39 -9.43
N ALA A 95 1.80 15.44 -8.46
CA ALA A 95 2.77 14.37 -8.22
C ALA A 95 2.07 13.08 -7.77
N ALA A 96 2.70 11.94 -8.03
CA ALA A 96 2.23 10.68 -7.47
C ALA A 96 2.43 10.68 -5.94
N PRO A 97 1.49 10.11 -5.16
CA PRO A 97 1.57 10.15 -3.70
C PRO A 97 2.67 9.24 -3.11
N LEU A 98 3.17 8.29 -3.89
CA LEU A 98 4.34 7.46 -3.60
C LEU A 98 5.18 7.38 -4.86
N SER A 99 6.50 7.29 -4.72
CA SER A 99 7.38 7.05 -5.87
C SER A 99 7.38 5.57 -6.28
N ASP A 100 7.77 5.28 -7.52
CA ASP A 100 7.95 3.91 -8.00
C ASP A 100 8.99 3.14 -7.15
N GLU A 101 10.03 3.80 -6.63
CA GLU A 101 10.99 3.17 -5.70
C GLU A 101 10.32 2.74 -4.39
N GLN A 102 9.44 3.58 -3.84
CA GLN A 102 8.71 3.26 -2.62
C GLN A 102 7.74 2.10 -2.82
N LEU A 103 7.10 2.03 -3.99
CA LEU A 103 6.22 0.93 -4.38
C LEU A 103 7.01 -0.36 -4.60
N ALA A 104 8.15 -0.29 -5.32
CA ALA A 104 9.04 -1.43 -5.52
C ALA A 104 9.57 -2.00 -4.19
N ALA A 105 9.88 -1.14 -3.21
CA ALA A 105 10.30 -1.57 -1.88
C ALA A 105 9.20 -2.34 -1.13
N ALA A 106 7.92 -1.99 -1.33
CA ALA A 106 6.80 -2.76 -0.78
C ALA A 106 6.65 -4.11 -1.48
N GLU A 107 6.83 -4.17 -2.80
CA GLU A 107 6.81 -5.43 -3.55
C GLU A 107 7.92 -6.38 -3.10
N GLU A 108 9.14 -5.86 -2.94
CA GLU A 108 10.31 -6.60 -2.46
C GLU A 108 10.05 -7.23 -1.08
N LEU A 109 9.42 -6.49 -0.17
CA LEU A 109 9.07 -7.01 1.15
C LEU A 109 8.13 -8.23 1.06
N LEU A 110 7.22 -8.25 0.09
CA LEU A 110 6.18 -9.26 -0.10
C LEU A 110 6.64 -10.52 -0.86
N GLN A 111 7.87 -10.56 -1.37
CA GLN A 111 8.46 -11.68 -2.12
C GLN A 111 9.51 -12.40 -1.27
#